data_AF-A0A436CJR4-F1
#
_entry.id   AF-A0A436CJR4-F1
#
_cell.length_a   1.000
_cell.length_b   1.000
_cell.length_c   1.000
_cell.angle_alpha   90.00
_cell.angle_beta   90.00
_cell.angle_gamma   90.00
#
_symmetry.space_group_name_H-M   'P 1'
#
loop_
_entity.id
_entity.type
_entity.pdbx_description
1 polymer ?
#
loop_
_entity_poly.entity_id
_entity_poly.type
_entity_poly.pdbx_seq_one_letter_code
_entity_poly.pdbx_strand_id
1 'polypeptide(L)' 'IEATGASIVATGNIGCITQIASAAKMPVVHTIKLLDWAYGGPRPEGVLEETLIAAE' A
#
# COMPACT_ATOMS: atom_id res chain seq x y z
N ILE A 1 -10.18 0.44 -8.70
CA ILE A 1 -9.67 0.21 -7.32
C ILE A 1 -10.11 1.39 -6.45
N GLU A 2 -9.97 2.59 -6.95
CA GLU A 2 -10.39 3.90 -6.42
C GLU A 2 -11.82 3.91 -5.85
N ALA A 3 -12.77 3.23 -6.50
CA ALA A 3 -14.15 3.15 -6.04
C ALA A 3 -14.31 2.44 -4.68
N THR A 4 -13.31 1.69 -4.20
CA THR A 4 -13.36 1.02 -2.89
C THR A 4 -13.05 1.98 -1.74
N GLY A 5 -12.57 3.20 -2.01
CA GLY A 5 -12.12 4.13 -0.98
C GLY A 5 -10.85 3.68 -0.24
N ALA A 6 -10.15 2.67 -0.75
CA ALA A 6 -8.92 2.19 -0.11
C ALA A 6 -7.78 3.19 -0.28
N SER A 7 -6.99 3.38 0.77
CA SER A 7 -5.82 4.27 0.73
C SER A 7 -4.55 3.62 0.20
N ILE A 8 -4.45 2.29 0.30
CA ILE A 8 -3.28 1.52 -0.16
C ILE A 8 -3.74 0.17 -0.73
N VAL A 9 -2.93 -0.41 -1.61
CA VAL A 9 -3.10 -1.79 -2.10
C VAL A 9 -1.98 -2.65 -1.54
N ALA A 10 -2.33 -3.73 -0.84
CA ALA A 10 -1.37 -4.71 -0.33
C ALA A 10 -1.41 -6.01 -1.16
N THR A 11 -0.27 -6.49 -1.65
CA THR A 11 -0.19 -7.76 -2.37
C THR A 11 1.17 -8.44 -2.17
N GLY A 12 1.23 -9.76 -2.30
CA GLY A 12 2.46 -10.55 -2.20
C GLY A 12 3.00 -11.06 -3.55
N ASN A 13 2.29 -10.79 -4.65
CA ASN A 13 2.68 -11.27 -5.98
C ASN A 13 3.40 -10.17 -6.76
N ILE A 14 4.65 -10.40 -7.14
CA ILE A 14 5.48 -9.40 -7.85
C ILE A 14 4.87 -8.96 -9.19
N GLY A 15 4.19 -9.86 -9.90
CA GLY A 15 3.46 -9.54 -11.12
C GLY A 15 2.31 -8.58 -10.84
N CYS A 16 1.52 -8.85 -9.79
CA CYS A 16 0.46 -7.94 -9.36
C CYS A 16 1.01 -6.58 -8.92
N ILE A 17 2.13 -6.54 -8.19
CA ILE A 17 2.78 -5.28 -7.81
C ILE A 17 3.08 -4.45 -9.06
N THR A 18 3.78 -5.02 -10.04
CA THR A 18 4.15 -4.32 -11.28
C THR A 18 2.92 -3.87 -12.07
N GLN A 19 1.96 -4.77 -12.27
CA GLN A 19 0.78 -4.49 -13.09
C GLN A 19 -0.14 -3.44 -12.43
N ILE A 20 -0.41 -3.58 -11.14
CA ILE A 20 -1.30 -2.65 -10.42
C ILE A 20 -0.59 -1.31 -10.22
N ALA A 21 0.69 -1.29 -9.85
CA ALA A 21 1.43 -0.04 -9.64
C ALA A 21 1.51 0.81 -10.92
N SER A 22 1.46 0.19 -12.10
CA SER A 22 1.45 0.92 -13.38
C SER A 22 0.21 1.79 -13.61
N ALA A 23 -0.91 1.49 -12.93
CA ALA A 23 -2.20 2.15 -13.15
C ALA A 23 -2.85 2.69 -11.87
N ALA A 24 -2.42 2.25 -10.68
CA ALA A 24 -2.99 2.68 -9.42
C ALA A 24 -2.60 4.12 -9.09
N LYS A 25 -3.57 4.88 -8.56
CA LYS A 25 -3.36 6.24 -8.04
C LYS A 25 -3.00 6.27 -6.56
N MET A 26 -2.69 5.10 -5.98
CA MET A 26 -2.33 4.95 -4.57
C MET A 26 -1.14 3.99 -4.41
N PRO A 27 -0.49 3.99 -3.25
CA PRO A 27 0.65 3.11 -2.99
C PRO A 27 0.26 1.64 -3.13
N VAL A 28 1.08 0.89 -3.87
CA VAL A 28 1.02 -0.57 -3.95
C VAL A 28 2.22 -1.12 -3.20
N VAL A 29 1.96 -1.84 -2.12
CA VAL A 29 2.99 -2.30 -1.18
C VAL A 29 2.98 -3.80 -1.04
N HIS A 30 4.17 -4.36 -0.81
CA HIS A 30 4.27 -5.78 -0.47
C HIS A 30 3.66 -6.02 0.92
N THR A 31 2.76 -6.99 1.06
CA THR A 31 2.04 -7.22 2.34
C THR A 31 2.97 -7.38 3.55
N ILE A 32 4.12 -8.05 3.38
CA ILE A 32 5.12 -8.18 4.47
C ILE A 32 5.65 -6.82 4.95
N LYS A 33 5.78 -5.80 4.09
CA LYS A 33 6.24 -4.47 4.53
C LYS A 33 5.23 -3.79 5.44
N LEU A 34 3.93 -3.99 5.20
CA LEU A 34 2.88 -3.51 6.11
C LEU A 34 2.90 -4.25 7.45
N LEU A 35 3.11 -5.58 7.42
CA LEU A 35 3.23 -6.36 8.66
C LEU A 35 4.47 -5.92 9.45
N ASP A 36 5.63 -5.84 8.81
CA ASP A 36 6.86 -5.36 9.42
C ASP A 36 6.65 -4.01 10.11
N TRP A 37 6.01 -3.06 9.42
CA TRP A 37 5.67 -1.76 10.01
C TRP A 37 4.69 -1.87 11.20
N ALA A 38 3.64 -2.67 11.10
CA ALA A 38 2.70 -2.89 12.20
C ALA A 38 3.37 -3.47 13.46
N TYR A 39 4.50 -4.18 13.30
CA TYR A 39 5.30 -4.74 14.38
C TYR A 39 6.49 -3.86 14.79
N GLY A 40 6.53 -2.59 14.36
CA GLY A 40 7.55 -1.61 14.77
C GLY A 40 8.74 -1.47 13.82
N GLY A 41 8.69 -2.12 12.67
CA GLY A 41 9.62 -1.90 11.56
C GLY A 41 9.42 -0.54 10.88
N PRO A 42 10.26 -0.20 9.88
CA PRO A 42 10.14 1.06 9.17
C PRO A 42 8.87 1.12 8.33
N ARG A 43 8.35 2.34 8.14
CA ARG A 43 7.23 2.59 7.22
C ARG A 43 7.60 2.18 5.79
N PRO A 44 6.70 1.53 5.03
CA PRO A 44 6.95 1.22 3.63
C PRO A 44 7.10 2.49 2.77
N GLU A 45 8.00 2.45 1.80
CA GLU A 45 8.16 3.54 0.83
C GLU A 45 6.84 3.85 0.10
N GLY A 46 6.56 5.14 -0.08
CA GLY A 46 5.35 5.62 -0.74
C GLY A 46 4.09 5.65 0.13
N VAL A 47 4.10 5.05 1.32
CA VAL A 47 2.99 5.21 2.28
C VAL A 47 3.25 6.47 3.10
N LEU A 48 2.43 7.52 2.91
CA LEU A 48 2.51 8.75 3.69
C LEU A 48 1.55 8.69 4.88
N GLU A 49 1.85 9.43 5.94
CA GLU A 49 0.99 9.51 7.14
C GLU A 49 -0.42 10.01 6.76
N GLU A 50 -0.49 11.03 5.88
CA GLU A 50 -1.78 11.58 5.42
C GLU A 50 -2.60 10.57 4.61
N THR A 51 -1.95 9.60 3.94
CA THR A 51 -2.63 8.55 3.18
C THR A 51 -3.47 7.66 4.10
N LEU A 52 -3.05 7.47 5.35
CA LEU A 52 -3.76 6.61 6.31
C LEU A 52 -4.84 7.34 7.09
N ILE A 53 -4.62 8.61 7.43
CA ILE A 53 -5.63 9.44 8.10
C ILE A 53 -6.87 9.64 7.21
N ALA A 54 -6.69 9.66 5.88
CA ALA A 54 -7.82 9.70 4.94
C ALA A 54 -8.62 8.38 4.83
N ALA A 55 -8.16 7.29 5.47
CA ALA A 55 -8.80 5.97 5.45
C ALA A 55 -9.76 5.73 6.64
N GLU A 56 -9.76 6.62 7.64
CA GLU A 56 -10.63 6.59 8.83
C GLU A 56 -11.89 7.44 8.64
#